data_AF-A0A357CTT5-F1
#
_entry.id   AF-A0A357CTT5-F1
#
_cell.length_a   1.000
_cell.length_b   1.000
_cell.length_c   1.000
_cell.angle_alpha   90.00
_cell.angle_beta   90.00
_cell.angle_gamma   90.00
#
_symmetry.space_group_name_H-M   'P 1'
#
loop_
_entity.id
_entity.type
_entity.pdbx_description
1 polymer ?
#
loop_
_entity_poly.entity_id
_entity_poly.type
_entity_poly.pdbx_seq_one_letter_code
_entity_poly.pdbx_strand_id
1 'polypeptide(L)'
;HLHKGRLVAVDGRLQIRSYDTQDGQKRRVAEVVAANVQFLDRANEARKNAPAGSDNSGNTGDPSGDNADDFGEINLDDLPF
;
A
#
# COMPACT_ATOMS: atom_id res chain seq x y z
N HIS A 1 -6.15 4.90 16.05
CA HIS A 1 -7.37 4.06 15.98
C HIS A 1 -7.32 3.12 14.77
N LEU A 2 -7.78 1.88 14.97
CA LEU A 2 -7.86 0.82 13.97
C LEU A 2 -9.17 0.93 13.18
N HIS A 3 -9.12 0.80 11.85
CA HIS A 3 -10.30 0.75 10.97
C HIS A 3 -10.03 -0.19 9.79
N LYS A 4 -11.11 -0.70 9.17
CA LYS A 4 -11.00 -1.62 8.03
C LYS A 4 -10.18 -0.97 6.90
N GLY A 5 -9.19 -1.68 6.40
CA GLY A 5 -8.33 -1.21 5.31
C GLY A 5 -7.09 -0.42 5.74
N ARG A 6 -6.95 -0.04 7.01
CA ARG A 6 -5.70 0.56 7.51
C ARG A 6 -4.56 -0.45 7.45
N LEU A 7 -3.37 -0.01 7.03
CA LEU A 7 -2.17 -0.84 7.05
C LEU A 7 -1.63 -0.93 8.49
N VAL A 8 -1.36 -2.15 8.94
CA VAL A 8 -0.94 -2.45 10.31
C VAL A 8 0.05 -3.62 10.28
N ALA A 9 1.12 -3.52 11.05
CA ALA A 9 2.00 -4.65 11.37
C ALA A 9 1.61 -5.21 12.75
N VAL A 10 1.49 -6.53 12.84
CA VAL A 10 1.17 -7.24 14.08
C VAL A 10 2.28 -8.24 14.36
N ASP A 11 2.88 -8.14 15.55
CA ASP A 11 3.83 -9.10 16.09
C ASP A 11 3.14 -9.86 17.23
N GLY A 12 3.27 -11.19 17.23
CA GLY A 12 2.64 -12.02 18.23
C GLY A 12 2.83 -13.52 17.99
N ARG A 13 2.03 -14.32 18.69
CA ARG A 13 2.09 -15.79 18.61
C ARG A 13 1.00 -16.34 17.72
N LEU A 14 1.38 -17.16 16.74
CA LEU A 14 0.44 -17.95 15.96
C LEU A 14 -0.17 -19.07 16.82
N GLN A 15 -1.49 -19.17 16.81
CA GLN A 15 -2.25 -20.22 17.46
C GLN A 15 -3.20 -20.89 16.46
N ILE A 16 -3.12 -22.21 16.39
CA ILE A 16 -4.04 -23.03 15.61
C ILE A 16 -4.93 -23.79 16.57
N ARG A 17 -6.25 -23.65 16.45
CA ARG A 17 -7.22 -24.43 17.23
C ARG A 17 -8.25 -25.10 16.33
N SER A 18 -8.86 -26.15 16.86
CA SER A 18 -9.99 -26.82 16.22
C SER A 18 -11.18 -26.86 17.15
N TYR A 19 -12.38 -26.72 16.60
CA TYR A 19 -13.64 -26.84 17.32
C TYR A 19 -14.70 -27.49 16.43
N ASP A 20 -15.72 -28.09 17.03
CA ASP A 20 -16.84 -28.67 16.32
C ASP A 20 -18.00 -27.66 16.22
N THR A 21 -18.60 -27.53 15.04
CA THR A 21 -19.80 -26.71 14.85
C THR A 21 -21.03 -27.44 15.38
N GLN A 22 -22.14 -26.72 15.53
CA GLN A 22 -23.41 -27.31 15.94
C GLN A 22 -23.89 -28.44 15.00
N ASP A 23 -23.48 -28.38 13.73
CA ASP A 23 -23.75 -29.39 12.71
C ASP A 23 -22.75 -30.56 12.73
N GLY A 24 -21.84 -30.62 13.71
CA GLY A 24 -20.83 -31.67 13.89
C GLY A 24 -19.61 -31.56 12.97
N GLN A 25 -19.42 -30.45 12.26
CA GLN A 25 -18.24 -30.27 11.42
C GLN A 25 -17.05 -29.75 12.22
N LYS A 26 -15.90 -30.42 12.09
CA LYS A 26 -14.64 -29.93 12.67
C LYS A 26 -14.08 -28.77 11.84
N ARG A 27 -13.95 -27.60 12.47
CA ARG A 27 -13.36 -26.39 11.88
C ARG A 27 -11.97 -26.15 12.45
N ARG A 28 -11.05 -25.64 11.63
CA ARG A 28 -9.70 -25.22 12.03
C ARG A 28 -9.59 -23.70 11.89
N VAL A 29 -9.05 -23.03 12.91
CA VAL A 29 -8.84 -21.58 12.93
C VAL A 29 -7.37 -21.31 13.14
N ALA A 30 -6.83 -20.38 12.36
CA ALA A 30 -5.51 -19.79 12.58
C ALA A 30 -5.71 -18.37 13.12
N GLU A 31 -5.12 -18.08 14.27
CA GLU A 31 -5.22 -16.81 14.96
C GLU A 31 -3.82 -16.32 15.33
N VAL A 32 -3.58 -15.01 15.29
CA VAL A 32 -2.37 -14.39 15.83
C VAL A 32 -2.76 -13.65 17.10
N VAL A 33 -2.24 -14.11 18.25
CA VAL A 33 -2.39 -13.41 19.53
C VAL A 33 -1.36 -12.29 19.57
N ALA A 34 -1.80 -11.06 19.37
CA ALA A 34 -0.94 -9.89 19.24
C ALA A 34 -0.26 -9.54 20.58
N ALA A 35 1.06 -9.42 20.54
CA ALA A 35 1.85 -8.80 21.62
C ALA A 35 2.09 -7.32 21.31
N ASN A 36 2.37 -6.99 20.05
CA ASN A 36 2.58 -5.61 19.59
C ASN A 36 1.78 -5.34 18.30
N VAL A 37 1.29 -4.10 18.18
CA VAL A 37 0.55 -3.63 17.01
C VAL A 37 1.10 -2.26 16.61
N GLN A 38 1.56 -2.14 15.38
CA GLN A 38 2.08 -0.90 14.81
C GLN A 38 1.24 -0.46 13.63
N PHE A 39 0.82 0.80 13.62
CA PHE A 39 0.14 1.39 12.46
C PHE A 39 1.18 1.80 11.43
N LEU A 40 0.90 1.49 10.17
CA LEU A 40 1.73 1.86 9.03
C LEU A 40 1.00 2.89 8.17
N ASP A 41 1.75 3.84 7.62
CA ASP A 41 1.22 4.86 6.72
C ASP A 41 1.43 4.43 5.27
N ARG A 42 0.44 4.70 4.40
CA ARG A 42 0.59 4.43 2.96
C ARG A 42 1.33 5.60 2.32
N ALA A 43 2.33 5.31 1.50
CA ALA A 43 3.15 6.32 0.81
C ALA A 43 2.35 7.37 -0.01
N ASN A 44 1.09 7.11 -0.34
CA ASN A 44 0.23 8.05 -1.06
C ASN A 44 -0.55 9.05 -0.18
N GLU A 45 -0.67 8.85 1.13
CA GLU A 45 -1.29 9.85 2.01
C GLU A 45 -0.33 10.98 2.39
N ALA A 46 0.98 10.72 2.39
CA ALA A 46 1.99 11.76 2.64
C ALA A 46 1.95 12.89 1.59
N ARG A 47 1.44 12.63 0.38
CA ARG A 47 1.31 13.64 -0.69
C ARG A 47 0.07 14.54 -0.58
N LYS A 48 -0.91 14.22 0.27
CA LYS A 48 -2.12 15.04 0.46
C LYS A 48 -1.96 16.16 1.50
N ASN A 49 -0.89 16.13 2.29
CA ASN A 49 -0.57 17.16 3.28
C ASN A 49 0.57 18.09 2.85
N ALA A 50 0.98 18.07 1.57
CA ALA A 50 1.78 19.17 1.05
C ALA A 50 0.89 20.44 1.04
N PRO A 51 1.29 21.53 1.72
CA PRO A 51 0.53 22.77 1.66
C PRO A 51 0.45 23.20 0.20
N ALA A 52 -0.78 23.37 -0.30
CA ALA A 52 -1.03 24.09 -1.53
C ALA A 52 -0.54 25.53 -1.31
N GLY A 53 0.69 25.81 -1.74
CA GLY A 53 1.23 27.15 -1.83
C GLY A 53 0.41 27.92 -2.86
N SER A 54 -0.46 28.80 -2.37
CA SER A 54 -1.16 29.79 -3.16
C SER A 54 -0.17 30.85 -3.63
N ASP A 55 -0.17 31.08 -4.95
CA ASP A 55 0.08 32.33 -5.66
C ASP A 55 1.51 32.93 -5.69
N ASN A 56 2.12 32.97 -6.88
CA ASN A 56 2.04 34.18 -7.72
C ASN A 56 2.77 34.07 -9.08
N SER A 57 2.11 34.65 -10.09
CA SER A 57 2.69 35.43 -11.19
C SER A 57 3.41 34.73 -12.36
N GLY A 58 2.67 34.61 -13.47
CA GLY A 58 3.08 35.27 -14.72
C GLY A 58 3.94 34.48 -15.71
N ASN A 59 3.45 34.49 -16.96
CA ASN A 59 4.23 34.56 -18.21
C ASN A 59 4.42 33.27 -19.02
N THR A 60 3.53 33.10 -19.99
CA THR A 60 3.86 32.97 -21.43
C THR A 60 4.51 31.68 -21.93
N GLY A 61 3.78 30.99 -22.82
CA GLY A 61 4.36 30.21 -23.92
C GLY A 61 3.89 28.77 -24.00
N ASP A 62 2.83 28.52 -24.78
CA ASP A 62 2.65 27.24 -25.47
C ASP A 62 3.71 27.15 -26.58
N PRO A 63 4.50 26.06 -26.62
CA PRO A 63 4.42 25.24 -27.81
C PRO A 63 4.41 23.75 -27.47
N SER A 64 3.30 23.10 -27.84
CA SER A 64 3.21 21.75 -28.43
C SER A 64 4.56 21.04 -28.64
N GLY A 65 4.74 19.91 -27.96
CA GLY A 65 5.87 18.99 -28.18
C GLY A 65 5.67 17.72 -27.36
N ASP A 66 5.36 16.63 -28.04
CA ASP A 66 5.09 15.30 -27.51
C ASP A 66 6.20 14.81 -26.55
N ASN A 67 5.84 14.50 -25.30
CA ASN A 67 6.73 13.87 -24.34
C ASN A 67 6.78 12.36 -24.60
N ALA A 68 7.51 11.94 -25.63
CA ALA A 68 7.71 10.53 -25.97
C ALA A 68 9.17 10.06 -25.87
N ASP A 69 10.07 10.83 -25.24
CA ASP A 69 11.52 10.53 -25.26
C ASP A 69 12.20 10.42 -23.87
N ASP A 70 11.45 10.34 -22.75
CA ASP A 70 12.01 10.16 -21.38
C ASP A 70 11.88 8.72 -20.85
N PHE A 71 11.66 7.75 -21.74
CA PHE A 71 11.96 6.35 -21.48
C PHE A 71 12.86 5.90 -22.62
N GLY A 72 14.17 5.89 -22.39
CA GLY A 72 15.09 5.23 -23.29
C GLY A 72 14.55 3.83 -23.60
N GLU A 73 14.43 3.52 -24.89
CA GLU A 73 13.90 2.27 -25.43
C GLU A 73 14.50 1.06 -24.68
N ILE A 74 13.75 0.52 -23.71
CA ILE A 74 14.18 -0.67 -22.97
C ILE A 74 13.94 -1.86 -23.91
N ASN A 75 15.01 -2.35 -24.53
CA ASN A 75 14.98 -3.59 -25.29
C ASN A 75 14.70 -4.76 -24.33
N LEU A 76 13.48 -5.28 -24.37
CA LEU A 76 13.04 -6.41 -23.53
C LEU A 76 13.86 -7.70 -23.76
N ASP A 77 14.61 -7.76 -24.85
CA ASP A 77 15.41 -8.92 -25.27
C ASP A 77 16.79 -8.99 -24.60
N ASP A 78 17.26 -7.92 -23.96
CA ASP A 78 18.59 -7.85 -23.31
C ASP A 78 18.50 -7.92 -21.77
N LEU A 79 17.34 -8.34 -21.24
CA LEU A 79 17.15 -8.51 -19.80
C LEU A 79 17.64 -9.91 -19.36
N PRO A 80 18.59 -10.01 -18.40
CA PRO A 80 19.04 -11.30 -17.89
C PRO A 80 17.94 -11.95 -17.03
N PHE A 81 17.64 -13.22 -17.30
CA PHE A 81 16.79 -14.07 -16.47
C PHE A 81 17.54 -14.60 -15.24
#